data_AF-A0A150P385-F1
#
_entry.id   AF-A0A150P385-F1
#
_cell.length_a   1.000
_cell.length_b   1.000
_cell.length_c   1.000
_cell.angle_alpha   90.00
_cell.angle_beta   90.00
_cell.angle_gamma   90.00
#
_symmetry.space_group_name_H-M   'P 1'
#
loop_
_entity.id
_entity.type
_entity.pdbx_description
1 polymer ?
#
loop_
_entity_poly.entity_id
_entity_poly.type
_entity_poly.pdbx_seq_one_letter_code
_entity_poly.pdbx_strand_id
1 'polypeptide(L)'
;MRSIVCSPLLTKSSKQFARAQRLRQSVLKHAFEGKLVPQDPNDEPASVLVERIRSNQSTTELKKPRRQFSRGRAPNTEMEP
;
A
#
# COMPACT_ATOMS: atom_id res chain seq x y z
N MET A 1 13.53 15.33 -40.75
CA MET A 1 13.27 13.96 -40.26
C MET A 1 14.38 13.56 -39.29
N ARG A 2 14.19 13.73 -37.97
CA ARG A 2 15.15 13.26 -36.96
C ARG A 2 14.68 11.88 -36.49
N SER A 3 15.25 10.82 -37.06
CA SER A 3 15.03 9.47 -36.56
C SER A 3 15.68 9.35 -35.18
N ILE A 4 14.85 9.42 -34.15
CA ILE A 4 15.16 9.07 -32.78
C ILE A 4 15.32 7.55 -32.76
N VAL A 5 16.48 7.05 -33.18
CA VAL A 5 16.85 5.66 -32.89
C VAL A 5 17.10 5.59 -31.40
N CYS A 6 16.10 5.11 -30.66
CA CYS A 6 16.21 4.75 -29.26
C CYS A 6 17.41 3.81 -29.12
N SER A 7 18.48 4.29 -28.51
CA SER A 7 19.75 3.57 -28.39
C SER A 7 19.50 2.23 -27.67
N PRO A 8 20.17 1.13 -28.05
CA PRO A 8 19.93 -0.19 -27.45
C PRO A 8 20.11 -0.26 -25.93
N LEU A 9 20.81 0.71 -25.33
CA LEU A 9 20.95 0.84 -23.88
C LEU A 9 19.68 1.43 -23.23
N LEU A 10 19.02 2.39 -23.89
CA LEU A 10 17.80 3.02 -23.40
C LEU A 10 16.62 2.04 -23.38
N THR A 11 16.54 1.15 -24.38
CA THR A 11 15.53 0.08 -24.45
C THR A 11 15.77 -1.03 -23.40
N LYS A 12 17.03 -1.32 -23.08
CA LYS A 12 17.38 -2.26 -21.99
C LYS A 12 16.92 -1.69 -20.65
N SER A 13 17.26 -0.43 -20.35
CA SER A 13 16.88 0.22 -19.09
C SER A 13 15.35 0.31 -18.92
N SER A 14 14.60 0.66 -19.96
CA SER A 14 13.14 0.72 -19.89
C SER A 14 12.50 -0.65 -19.64
N LYS A 15 13.03 -1.71 -20.27
CA LYS A 15 12.58 -3.09 -20.02
C LYS A 15 12.83 -3.53 -18.58
N GLN A 16 13.98 -3.19 -18.00
CA GLN A 16 14.26 -3.49 -16.59
C GLN A 16 13.35 -2.70 -15.64
N PHE A 17 13.06 -1.44 -15.96
CA PHE A 17 12.13 -0.63 -15.19
C PHE A 17 10.71 -1.21 -15.19
N ALA A 18 10.21 -1.63 -16.36
CA ALA A 18 8.91 -2.29 -16.48
C ALA A 18 8.84 -3.60 -15.68
N ARG A 19 9.93 -4.39 -15.68
CA ARG A 19 10.02 -5.61 -14.87
C ARG A 19 10.00 -5.30 -13.37
N ALA A 20 10.74 -4.29 -12.94
CA ALA A 20 10.74 -3.84 -11.54
C ALA A 20 9.36 -3.35 -11.09
N GLN A 21 8.63 -2.65 -11.96
CA GLN A 21 7.27 -2.19 -11.66
C GLN A 21 6.30 -3.35 -11.47
N ARG A 22 6.34 -4.36 -12.34
CA ARG A 22 5.54 -5.59 -12.19
C ARG A 22 5.89 -6.36 -10.92
N LEU A 23 7.18 -6.47 -10.59
CA LEU A 23 7.62 -7.11 -9.36
C LEU A 23 7.09 -6.38 -8.12
N ARG A 24 7.18 -5.04 -8.09
CA ARG A 24 6.61 -4.23 -7.00
C ARG A 24 5.12 -4.47 -6.84
N GLN A 25 4.36 -4.47 -7.94
CA GLN A 25 2.92 -4.74 -7.90
C GLN A 25 2.62 -6.14 -7.33
N SER A 26 3.38 -7.15 -7.76
CA SER A 26 3.22 -8.52 -7.25
C SER A 26 3.53 -8.62 -5.76
N VAL A 27 4.60 -8.00 -5.29
CA VAL A 27 4.99 -8.00 -3.86
C VAL A 27 3.91 -7.30 -3.03
N LEU A 28 3.44 -6.14 -3.45
CA LEU A 28 2.38 -5.42 -2.74
C LEU A 28 1.09 -6.23 -2.68
N LYS A 29 0.71 -6.89 -3.78
CA LYS A 29 -0.45 -7.79 -3.80
C LYS A 29 -0.30 -8.91 -2.75
N HIS A 30 0.85 -9.58 -2.70
CA HIS A 30 1.10 -10.64 -1.72
C HIS A 30 1.16 -10.12 -0.28
N ALA A 31 1.63 -8.89 -0.08
CA ALA A 31 1.63 -8.23 1.23
C ALA A 31 0.21 -8.00 1.74
N PHE A 32 -0.67 -7.46 0.90
CA PHE A 32 -2.07 -7.23 1.26
C PHE A 32 -2.85 -8.52 1.46
N GLU A 33 -2.52 -9.59 0.72
CA GLU A 33 -3.10 -10.93 0.93
C GLU A 33 -2.53 -11.63 2.18
N GLY A 34 -1.51 -11.08 2.85
CA GLY A 34 -0.87 -11.69 4.03
C GLY A 34 0.03 -12.89 3.70
N LYS A 35 0.43 -13.09 2.44
CA LYS A 35 1.16 -14.29 1.98
C LYS A 35 2.68 -14.17 1.98
N LEU A 36 3.23 -13.03 2.43
CA LEU A 36 4.68 -12.81 2.44
C LEU A 36 5.40 -13.59 3.54
N VAL A 37 4.68 -14.07 4.55
CA VAL A 37 5.20 -14.82 5.68
C VAL A 37 4.36 -16.11 5.81
N PRO A 38 4.98 -17.26 6.11
CA PRO A 38 4.24 -18.49 6.41
C PRO A 38 3.19 -18.23 7.50
N GLN A 39 1.95 -18.59 7.23
CA GLN A 39 0.84 -18.47 8.18
C GLN A 39 0.71 -19.78 8.97
N ASP A 40 0.37 -19.70 10.26
CA ASP A 40 0.04 -20.89 11.05
C ASP A 40 -1.44 -21.25 10.79
N PRO A 41 -1.76 -22.49 10.38
CA PRO A 41 -3.16 -22.92 10.22
C PRO A 41 -3.98 -22.87 11.54
N ASN A 42 -3.32 -22.81 12.69
CA ASN A 42 -3.96 -22.65 13.99
C ASN A 42 -4.16 -21.18 14.40
N ASP A 43 -3.72 -20.21 13.59
CA ASP A 43 -3.93 -18.80 13.87
C ASP A 43 -5.43 -18.49 13.91
N GLU A 44 -5.84 -17.77 14.95
CA GLU A 44 -7.21 -17.31 15.08
C GLU A 44 -7.58 -16.30 13.99
N PRO A 45 -8.84 -16.32 13.48
CA PRO A 45 -9.25 -15.35 12.49
C PRO A 45 -9.24 -13.94 13.10
N ALA A 46 -8.81 -12.95 12.30
CA ALA A 46 -8.68 -11.56 12.75
C ALA A 46 -9.96 -10.99 13.41
N SER A 47 -11.15 -11.49 13.01
CA SER A 47 -12.43 -11.11 13.62
C SER A 47 -12.47 -11.35 15.13
N VAL A 48 -11.95 -12.49 15.60
CA VAL A 48 -11.93 -12.85 17.03
C VAL A 48 -11.04 -11.89 17.82
N LEU A 49 -9.88 -11.52 17.27
CA LEU A 49 -9.01 -10.53 17.88
C LEU A 49 -9.69 -9.15 17.93
N VAL A 50 -10.39 -8.73 16.88
CA VAL A 50 -11.11 -7.45 16.84
C VAL A 50 -12.25 -7.43 17.87
N GLU A 51 -12.97 -8.54 18.06
CA GLU A 51 -13.99 -8.66 19.11
C GLU A 51 -13.41 -8.55 20.52
N ARG A 52 -12.26 -9.19 20.78
CA ARG A 52 -11.51 -9.02 22.04
C ARG A 52 -11.06 -7.58 22.25
N ILE A 53 -10.57 -6.92 21.20
CA ILE A 53 -10.18 -5.51 21.28
C ILE A 53 -11.40 -4.63 21.59
N ARG A 54 -12.54 -4.83 20.93
CA ARG A 54 -13.77 -4.04 21.18
C ARG A 54 -14.31 -4.24 22.59
N SER A 55 -14.35 -5.48 23.06
CA SER A 55 -14.76 -5.79 24.44
C SER A 55 -13.80 -5.15 25.45
N ASN A 56 -12.48 -5.25 25.25
CA ASN A 56 -11.48 -4.61 26.12
C ASN A 56 -11.42 -3.06 26.00
N GLN A 57 -11.81 -2.50 24.86
CA GLN A 57 -11.91 -1.04 24.67
C GLN A 57 -13.14 -0.47 25.36
N SER A 58 -14.27 -1.18 25.38
CA SER A 58 -15.45 -0.78 26.16
C SER A 58 -15.18 -0.76 27.67
N THR A 59 -14.22 -1.56 28.16
CA THR A 59 -13.76 -1.53 29.55
C THR A 59 -12.65 -0.51 29.81
N THR A 60 -12.01 0.03 28.76
CA THR A 60 -10.89 0.98 28.85
C THR A 60 -11.27 2.32 28.23
N GLU A 61 -12.30 2.96 28.78
CA GLU A 61 -12.67 4.36 28.52
C GLU A 61 -11.62 5.35 29.10
N LEU A 62 -10.36 5.18 28.73
CA LEU A 62 -9.30 6.17 28.95
C LEU A 62 -9.06 6.95 27.66
N LYS A 63 -9.97 7.91 27.46
CA LYS A 63 -9.83 9.20 26.79
C LYS A 63 -8.40 9.49 26.30
N LYS A 64 -8.17 9.40 24.98
CA LYS A 64 -7.11 10.19 24.34
C LYS A 64 -7.73 11.04 23.24
N PRO A 65 -7.46 12.36 23.23
CA PRO A 65 -8.02 13.24 22.24
C PRO A 65 -7.51 12.80 20.86
N ARG A 66 -8.47 12.63 19.95
CA ARG A 66 -8.22 12.43 18.53
C ARG A 66 -7.33 13.58 18.06
N ARG A 67 -6.02 13.35 17.91
CA ARG A 67 -5.13 14.31 17.23
C ARG A 67 -5.65 14.39 15.81
N GLN A 68 -6.52 15.37 15.56
CA GLN A 68 -6.85 15.80 14.22
C GLN A 68 -5.52 16.10 13.54
N PHE A 69 -5.21 15.37 12.48
CA PHE A 69 -4.18 15.80 11.54
C PHE A 69 -4.78 16.98 10.76
N SER A 70 -5.02 18.09 11.46
CA SER A 70 -5.38 19.35 10.85
C SER A 70 -4.08 20.06 10.49
N ARG A 71 -3.70 19.89 9.21
CA ARG A 71 -3.16 20.95 8.33
C ARG A 71 -2.63 20.33 7.05
N GLY A 72 -3.33 20.61 5.95
CA GLY A 72 -2.84 20.35 4.60
C GLY A 72 -3.94 20.20 3.57
N ARG A 73 -4.76 21.25 3.38
CA ARG A 73 -5.63 21.36 2.21
C ARG A 73 -4.78 21.85 1.03
N ALA A 74 -4.80 21.13 -0.08
CA ALA A 74 -4.66 21.77 -1.39
C ALA A 74 -5.93 21.46 -2.20
N PRO A 75 -6.55 22.47 -2.84
CA PRO A 75 -7.77 22.31 -3.62
C PRO A 75 -7.47 21.57 -4.93
N ASN A 76 -8.48 20.88 -5.44
CA ASN A 76 -8.47 20.25 -6.75
C ASN A 76 -8.04 21.29 -7.80
N THR A 77 -6.86 21.13 -8.40
CA THR A 77 -6.56 21.79 -9.67
C THR A 77 -7.01 20.82 -10.75
N GLU A 78 -8.24 21.03 -11.22
CA GLU A 78 -8.63 20.57 -12.55
C GLU A 78 -7.60 21.10 -13.54
N MET A 79 -6.96 20.20 -14.26
CA MET A 79 -6.24 20.54 -15.48
C MET A 79 -6.69 19.52 -16.52
N GLU A 80 -7.85 19.82 -17.11
CA GLU A 80 -8.25 19.33 -18.44
C GLU A 80 -8.23 20.56 -19.36
N PRO A 81 -7.86 20.47 -20.65
CA PRO A 81 -7.31 19.34 -21.41
C PRO A 81 -5.78 19.39 -21.64
#